data_AF-A0A7S4E2B4-F1
#
_entry.id   AF-A0A7S4E2B4-F1
#
_cell.length_a   1.000
_cell.length_b   1.000
_cell.length_c   1.000
_cell.angle_alpha   90.00
_cell.angle_beta   90.00
_cell.angle_gamma   90.00
#
_symmetry.space_group_name_H-M   'P 1'
#
loop_
_entity.id
_entity.type
_entity.pdbx_description
1 polymer ?
#
loop_
_entity_poly.entity_id
_entity_poly.type
_entity_poly.pdbx_seq_one_letter_code
_entity_poly.pdbx_strand_id
1 'polypeptide(L)'
;MLLLRTARRASMQRPLSSLTKAMMGRAPAKPTPWRALAEQLVDEGCESIYLTRLRAQHDVRAHVDTLAEEVAEEMARALGRTTSRVDYAFACLERDRQRAHDAAAAVLKLRVPELRDELRSHGLPVGGNKPELRARLMPVATADAVEAFDAQRQVCRKERQNLLIHRQALGFKTGNHGAVEKYYPSSVLKPLGDFLEDAPEDDDEAPVTTEQSYKGKNWGGFRFY
;
A
#
# COMPACT_ATOMS: atom_id res chain seq x y z
N MET A 1 -55.84 7.88 19.08
CA MET A 1 -54.55 8.03 19.78
C MET A 1 -53.75 6.75 19.59
N LEU A 2 -52.67 6.82 18.81
CA LEU A 2 -51.82 5.70 18.40
C LEU A 2 -50.82 5.33 19.52
N LEU A 3 -50.89 4.09 20.02
CA LEU A 3 -49.88 3.50 20.90
C LEU A 3 -48.81 2.81 20.04
N LEU A 4 -47.65 3.45 19.88
CA LEU A 4 -46.46 2.84 19.27
C LEU A 4 -45.85 1.81 20.23
N ARG A 5 -45.91 0.53 19.86
CA ARG A 5 -45.15 -0.56 20.47
C ARG A 5 -43.70 -0.51 20.01
N THR A 6 -42.78 -0.36 20.96
CA THR A 6 -41.33 -0.48 20.80
C THR A 6 -40.92 -1.95 20.75
N ALA A 7 -40.36 -2.39 19.62
CA ALA A 7 -39.75 -3.72 19.50
C ALA A 7 -38.25 -3.64 19.83
N ARG A 8 -37.86 -4.20 20.98
CA ARG A 8 -36.45 -4.45 21.35
C ARG A 8 -35.87 -5.53 20.43
N ARG A 9 -34.90 -5.18 19.59
CA ARG A 9 -34.04 -6.14 18.89
C ARG A 9 -33.07 -6.77 19.90
N ALA A 10 -33.32 -8.02 20.28
CA ALA A 10 -32.36 -8.84 21.00
C ALA A 10 -31.22 -9.26 20.04
N SER A 11 -30.01 -8.77 20.29
CA SER A 11 -28.80 -9.18 19.58
C SER A 11 -28.39 -10.58 20.02
N MET A 12 -28.80 -11.60 19.26
CA MET A 12 -28.23 -12.95 19.36
C MET A 12 -26.80 -12.95 18.79
N GLN A 13 -25.81 -12.64 19.63
CA GLN A 13 -24.43 -13.02 19.36
C GLN A 13 -24.28 -14.50 19.70
N ARG A 14 -24.36 -15.38 18.67
CA ARG A 14 -23.98 -16.78 18.83
C ARG A 14 -22.44 -16.87 18.83
N PRO A 15 -21.82 -17.46 19.86
CA PRO A 15 -20.36 -17.58 19.92
C PRO A 15 -19.87 -18.57 18.84
N LEU A 16 -18.94 -18.11 18.00
CA LEU A 16 -18.30 -18.89 16.92
C LEU A 16 -17.51 -20.12 17.41
N SER A 17 -17.34 -20.28 18.73
CA SER A 17 -16.63 -21.41 19.35
C SER A 17 -17.42 -22.73 19.30
N SER A 18 -18.73 -22.72 19.02
CA SER A 18 -19.52 -23.95 18.93
C SER A 18 -19.44 -24.64 17.56
N LEU A 19 -18.92 -23.97 16.53
CA LEU A 19 -18.89 -24.54 15.17
C LEU A 19 -17.70 -25.50 14.97
N THR A 20 -16.56 -25.22 15.61
CA THR A 20 -15.33 -26.01 15.44
C THR A 20 -15.39 -27.36 16.18
N LYS A 21 -16.11 -27.44 17.31
CA LYS A 21 -16.28 -28.70 18.06
C LYS A 21 -17.23 -29.69 17.35
N ALA A 22 -18.14 -29.19 16.50
CA ALA A 22 -19.07 -30.05 15.75
C ALA A 22 -18.44 -30.70 14.51
N MET A 23 -17.35 -30.14 13.96
CA MET A 23 -16.71 -30.66 12.75
C MET A 23 -15.62 -31.71 13.01
N MET A 24 -15.00 -31.74 14.19
CA MET A 24 -13.91 -32.69 14.50
C MET A 24 -14.38 -34.06 15.03
N GLY A 25 -15.69 -34.27 15.22
CA GLY A 25 -16.26 -35.52 15.75
C GLY A 25 -17.11 -36.33 14.76
N ARG A 26 -17.15 -35.97 13.48
CA ARG A 26 -17.95 -36.72 12.49
C ARG A 26 -17.18 -37.98 12.10
N ALA A 27 -17.63 -39.13 12.62
CA ALA A 27 -17.20 -40.44 12.15
C ALA A 27 -17.24 -40.47 10.62
N PRO A 28 -16.24 -41.08 9.94
CA PRO A 28 -16.20 -41.11 8.49
C PRO A 28 -17.53 -41.65 7.97
N ALA A 29 -18.21 -40.84 7.15
CA ALA A 29 -19.49 -41.25 6.58
C ALA A 29 -19.25 -42.57 5.83
N LYS A 30 -20.09 -43.58 6.09
CA LYS A 30 -20.02 -44.86 5.38
C LYS A 30 -19.95 -44.57 3.87
N PRO A 31 -18.99 -45.15 3.13
CA PRO A 31 -18.86 -44.88 1.72
C PRO A 31 -20.19 -45.17 1.04
N THR A 32 -20.60 -44.27 0.16
CA THR A 32 -21.83 -44.46 -0.60
C THR A 32 -21.72 -45.74 -1.43
N PRO A 33 -22.83 -46.47 -1.65
CA PRO A 33 -22.80 -47.78 -2.31
C PRO A 33 -22.08 -47.77 -3.66
N TRP A 34 -22.26 -46.69 -4.44
CA TRP A 34 -21.60 -46.50 -5.73
C TRP A 34 -20.09 -46.24 -5.63
N ARG A 35 -19.60 -45.69 -4.50
CA ARG A 35 -18.18 -45.37 -4.28
C ARG A 35 -17.41 -46.62 -3.87
N ALA A 36 -18.02 -47.45 -3.02
CA ALA A 36 -17.49 -48.78 -2.68
C ALA A 36 -17.44 -49.70 -3.91
N LEU A 37 -18.49 -49.69 -4.75
CA LEU A 37 -18.49 -50.42 -6.01
C LEU A 37 -17.40 -49.91 -6.98
N ALA A 38 -17.21 -48.59 -7.06
CA ALA A 38 -16.16 -48.02 -7.91
C ALA A 38 -14.74 -48.38 -7.42
N GLU A 39 -14.49 -48.35 -6.12
CA GLU A 39 -13.21 -48.81 -5.52
C GLU A 39 -12.98 -50.31 -5.81
N GLN A 40 -14.01 -51.14 -5.63
CA GLN A 40 -13.93 -52.57 -5.90
C GLN A 40 -13.63 -52.86 -7.39
N LEU A 41 -14.25 -52.12 -8.31
CA LEU A 41 -13.98 -52.24 -9.76
C LEU A 41 -12.56 -51.77 -10.13
N VAL A 42 -11.99 -50.82 -9.38
CA VAL A 42 -10.59 -50.40 -9.53
C VAL A 42 -9.63 -51.48 -9.03
N ASP A 43 -9.91 -52.08 -7.86
CA ASP A 43 -9.11 -53.17 -7.29
C ASP A 43 -9.15 -54.44 -8.16
N GLU A 44 -10.29 -54.72 -8.78
CA GLU A 44 -10.46 -55.81 -9.75
C GLU A 44 -9.83 -55.51 -11.13
N GLY A 45 -9.26 -54.32 -11.33
CA GLY A 45 -8.60 -53.94 -12.57
C GLY A 45 -9.55 -53.84 -13.78
N CYS A 46 -10.85 -53.62 -13.53
CA CYS A 46 -11.84 -53.60 -14.60
C CYS A 46 -11.73 -52.33 -15.45
N GLU A 47 -11.31 -52.47 -16.71
CA GLU A 47 -11.29 -51.37 -17.69
C GLU A 47 -12.70 -51.14 -18.26
N SER A 48 -13.28 -49.96 -17.99
CA SER A 48 -14.59 -49.58 -18.54
C SER A 48 -14.46 -48.93 -19.90
N ILE A 49 -15.06 -49.54 -20.93
CA ILE A 49 -15.14 -48.98 -22.30
C ILE A 49 -15.77 -47.57 -22.30
N TYR A 50 -16.71 -47.31 -21.39
CA TYR A 50 -17.35 -46.00 -21.26
C TYR A 50 -16.39 -44.93 -20.73
N LEU A 51 -15.52 -45.29 -19.78
CA LEU A 51 -14.47 -44.37 -19.30
C LEU A 51 -13.43 -44.10 -20.38
N THR A 52 -13.10 -45.09 -21.20
CA THR A 52 -12.22 -44.90 -22.36
C THR A 52 -12.82 -43.92 -23.37
N ARG A 53 -14.13 -44.05 -23.68
CA ARG A 53 -14.84 -43.09 -24.54
C ARG A 53 -14.89 -41.69 -23.93
N LEU A 54 -15.18 -41.57 -22.64
CA LEU A 54 -15.21 -40.29 -21.94
C LEU A 54 -13.83 -39.63 -21.89
N ARG A 55 -12.77 -40.38 -21.60
CA ARG A 55 -11.37 -39.88 -21.62
C ARG A 55 -10.92 -39.50 -23.03
N ALA A 56 -11.38 -40.21 -24.06
CA ALA A 56 -11.11 -39.88 -25.45
C ALA A 56 -11.83 -38.59 -25.90
N GLN A 57 -12.99 -38.29 -25.32
CA GLN A 57 -13.77 -37.07 -25.62
C GLN A 57 -13.37 -35.87 -24.75
N HIS A 58 -12.98 -36.11 -23.50
CA HIS A 58 -12.71 -35.07 -22.51
C HIS A 58 -11.41 -35.37 -21.78
N ASP A 59 -10.37 -34.61 -22.11
CA ASP A 59 -9.17 -34.55 -21.28
C ASP A 59 -9.40 -33.57 -20.13
N VAL A 60 -9.88 -34.10 -19.00
CA VAL A 60 -10.14 -33.32 -17.79
C VAL A 60 -8.87 -32.63 -17.28
N ARG A 61 -7.69 -33.22 -17.47
CA ARG A 61 -6.43 -32.61 -17.02
C ARG A 61 -6.11 -31.38 -17.85
N ALA A 62 -6.15 -31.51 -19.18
CA ALA A 62 -5.94 -30.38 -20.08
C ALA A 62 -6.91 -29.22 -19.78
N HIS A 63 -8.20 -29.50 -19.53
CA HIS A 63 -9.16 -28.46 -19.17
C HIS A 63 -8.84 -27.80 -17.82
N VAL A 64 -8.41 -28.56 -16.81
CA VAL A 64 -8.01 -28.01 -15.51
C VAL A 64 -6.78 -27.12 -15.67
N ASP A 65 -5.81 -27.52 -16.49
CA ASP A 65 -4.61 -26.73 -16.75
C ASP A 65 -4.95 -25.42 -17.48
N THR A 66 -5.82 -25.45 -18.51
CA THR A 66 -6.31 -24.24 -19.18
C THR A 66 -7.03 -23.30 -18.21
N LEU A 67 -7.92 -23.84 -17.37
CA LEU A 67 -8.61 -23.03 -16.35
C LEU A 67 -7.63 -22.43 -15.33
N ALA A 68 -6.59 -23.18 -14.95
CA ALA A 68 -5.57 -22.69 -14.05
C ALA A 68 -4.79 -21.51 -14.67
N GLU A 69 -4.46 -21.57 -15.95
CA GLU A 69 -3.82 -20.48 -16.70
C GLU A 69 -4.72 -19.24 -16.78
N GLU A 70 -6.00 -19.40 -17.14
CA GLU A 70 -6.96 -18.31 -17.20
C GLU A 70 -7.14 -17.61 -15.84
N VAL A 71 -7.26 -18.39 -14.76
CA VAL A 71 -7.38 -17.85 -13.41
C VAL A 71 -6.08 -17.13 -13.00
N ALA A 72 -4.91 -17.68 -13.34
CA ALA A 72 -3.63 -17.02 -13.10
C ALA A 72 -3.51 -15.68 -13.83
N GLU A 73 -3.97 -15.61 -15.08
CA GLU A 73 -3.98 -14.37 -15.85
C GLU A 73 -4.91 -13.32 -15.24
N GLU A 74 -6.13 -13.69 -14.85
CA GLU A 74 -7.06 -12.78 -14.19
C GLU A 74 -6.55 -12.30 -12.82
N MET A 75 -5.90 -13.18 -12.05
CA MET A 75 -5.24 -12.81 -10.80
C MET A 75 -4.09 -11.81 -11.04
N ALA A 76 -3.28 -12.02 -12.08
CA ALA A 76 -2.22 -11.11 -12.47
C ALA A 76 -2.76 -9.74 -12.91
N ARG A 77 -3.82 -9.72 -13.74
CA ARG A 77 -4.51 -8.47 -14.16
C ARG A 77 -5.12 -7.73 -12.97
N ALA A 78 -5.74 -8.45 -12.03
CA ALA A 78 -6.29 -7.86 -10.81
C ALA A 78 -5.20 -7.22 -9.95
N LEU A 79 -4.08 -7.90 -9.74
CA LEU A 79 -2.92 -7.32 -9.07
C LEU A 79 -2.39 -6.09 -9.81
N GLY A 80 -2.22 -6.17 -11.13
CA GLY A 80 -1.79 -5.05 -11.96
C GLY A 80 -2.65 -3.81 -11.75
N ARG A 81 -3.98 -3.96 -11.76
CA ARG A 81 -4.91 -2.85 -11.46
C ARG A 81 -4.72 -2.28 -10.06
N THR A 82 -4.49 -3.12 -9.05
CA THR A 82 -4.24 -2.65 -7.68
C THR A 82 -2.91 -1.91 -7.55
N THR A 83 -1.86 -2.39 -8.23
CA THR A 83 -0.56 -1.72 -8.30
C THR A 83 -0.71 -0.35 -8.96
N SER A 84 -1.36 -0.26 -10.12
CA SER A 84 -1.57 1.03 -10.80
C SER A 84 -2.36 2.05 -9.97
N ARG A 85 -3.30 1.60 -9.12
CA ARG A 85 -3.99 2.49 -8.17
C ARG A 85 -3.04 3.05 -7.11
N VAL A 86 -2.14 2.21 -6.58
CA VAL A 86 -1.12 2.66 -5.62
C VAL A 86 -0.17 3.63 -6.30
N ASP A 87 0.34 3.31 -7.50
CA ASP A 87 1.24 4.18 -8.26
C ASP A 87 0.60 5.56 -8.51
N TYR A 88 -0.66 5.57 -8.95
CA TYR A 88 -1.41 6.80 -9.16
C TYR A 88 -1.59 7.61 -7.86
N ALA A 89 -1.89 6.94 -6.75
CA ALA A 89 -2.06 7.60 -5.46
C ALA A 89 -0.74 8.25 -4.99
N PHE A 90 0.39 7.56 -5.13
CA PHE A 90 1.71 8.11 -4.80
C PHE A 90 2.12 9.25 -5.74
N ALA A 91 1.83 9.15 -7.04
CA ALA A 91 2.07 10.26 -7.98
C ALA A 91 1.27 11.52 -7.60
N CYS A 92 0.02 11.36 -7.17
CA CYS A 92 -0.78 12.47 -6.66
C CYS A 92 -0.20 13.04 -5.35
N LEU A 93 0.28 12.19 -4.45
CA LEU A 93 0.92 12.61 -3.20
C LEU A 93 2.15 13.48 -3.46
N GLU A 94 3.02 13.08 -4.38
CA GLU A 94 4.22 13.85 -4.75
C GLU A 94 3.85 15.20 -5.38
N ARG A 95 2.81 15.22 -6.24
CA ARG A 95 2.30 16.49 -6.79
C ARG A 95 1.83 17.42 -5.68
N ASP A 96 1.06 16.91 -4.72
CA ASP A 96 0.51 17.73 -3.64
C ASP A 96 1.60 18.17 -2.65
N ARG A 97 2.65 17.35 -2.46
CA ARG A 97 3.89 17.72 -1.75
C ARG A 97 4.58 18.90 -2.45
N GLN A 98 4.77 18.81 -3.76
CA GLN A 98 5.40 19.88 -4.54
C GLN A 98 4.60 21.19 -4.44
N ARG A 99 3.27 21.11 -4.52
CA ARG A 99 2.39 22.29 -4.34
C ARG A 99 2.57 22.94 -2.98
N ALA A 100 2.68 22.16 -1.92
CA ALA A 100 2.93 22.71 -0.58
C ALA A 100 4.30 23.38 -0.48
N HIS A 101 5.35 22.79 -1.08
CA HIS A 101 6.67 23.42 -1.18
C HIS A 101 6.65 24.71 -2.01
N ASP A 102 5.94 24.72 -3.14
CA ASP A 102 5.81 25.89 -4.00
C ASP A 102 5.06 27.04 -3.29
N ALA A 103 4.01 26.72 -2.53
CA ALA A 103 3.29 27.68 -1.70
C ALA A 103 4.20 28.27 -0.60
N ALA A 104 4.98 27.44 0.09
CA ALA A 104 5.95 27.91 1.07
C ALA A 104 7.04 28.79 0.41
N ALA A 105 7.54 28.40 -0.76
CA ALA A 105 8.52 29.15 -1.52
C ALA A 105 7.97 30.50 -2.02
N ALA A 106 6.67 30.58 -2.34
CA ALA A 106 6.02 31.85 -2.70
C ALA A 106 6.06 32.84 -1.52
N VAL A 107 5.74 32.41 -0.30
CA VAL A 107 5.83 33.23 0.92
C VAL A 107 7.27 33.73 1.15
N LEU A 108 8.27 32.88 0.90
CA LEU A 108 9.67 33.26 1.03
C LEU A 108 10.11 34.31 0.00
N LYS A 109 9.45 34.41 -1.16
CA LYS A 109 9.77 35.41 -2.19
C LYS A 109 9.13 36.78 -1.93
N LEU A 110 8.09 36.86 -1.10
CA LEU A 110 7.38 38.11 -0.80
C LEU A 110 8.26 39.14 -0.07
N ARG A 111 8.01 40.41 -0.40
CA ARG A 111 8.57 41.58 0.26
C ARG A 111 7.78 41.94 1.52
N VAL A 112 8.39 42.72 2.42
CA VAL A 112 7.74 43.16 3.67
C VAL A 112 6.37 43.84 3.48
N PRO A 113 6.16 44.77 2.52
CA PRO A 113 4.83 45.35 2.30
C PRO A 113 3.81 44.28 1.89
N GLU A 114 4.15 43.41 0.94
CA GLU A 114 3.30 42.32 0.47
C GLU A 114 2.95 41.35 1.61
N LEU A 115 3.93 40.96 2.45
CA LEU A 115 3.70 40.13 3.64
C LEU A 115 2.70 40.76 4.61
N ARG A 116 2.76 42.08 4.80
CA ARG A 116 1.81 42.78 5.69
C ARG A 116 0.43 42.87 5.08
N ASP A 117 0.33 43.06 3.77
CA ASP A 117 -0.95 43.12 3.09
C ASP A 117 -1.66 41.77 3.10
N GLU A 118 -0.93 40.67 2.88
CA GLU A 118 -1.45 39.31 3.02
C GLU A 118 -1.84 38.98 4.46
N LEU A 119 -0.99 39.29 5.45
CA LEU A 119 -1.37 39.10 6.85
C LEU A 119 -2.63 39.90 7.21
N ARG A 120 -2.79 41.11 6.67
CA ARG A 120 -3.98 41.94 6.89
C ARG A 120 -5.22 41.35 6.22
N SER A 121 -5.10 40.81 5.00
CA SER A 121 -6.20 40.14 4.28
C SER A 121 -6.71 38.93 5.09
N HIS A 122 -5.80 38.22 5.75
CA HIS A 122 -6.10 37.10 6.65
C HIS A 122 -6.50 37.52 8.08
N GLY A 123 -6.53 38.82 8.40
CA GLY A 123 -6.90 39.32 9.73
C GLY A 123 -5.87 39.07 10.83
N LEU A 124 -4.60 38.84 10.46
CA LEU A 124 -3.49 38.54 11.36
C LEU A 124 -2.69 39.79 11.75
N PRO A 125 -2.01 39.77 12.91
CA PRO A 125 -1.18 40.88 13.35
C PRO A 125 0.04 41.09 12.44
N VAL A 126 0.18 42.31 11.93
CA VAL A 126 1.22 42.76 10.99
C VAL A 126 2.49 43.34 11.65
N GLY A 127 2.58 43.33 12.98
CA GLY A 127 3.73 43.83 13.72
C GLY A 127 4.88 42.81 13.77
N GLY A 128 6.13 43.28 13.78
CA GLY A 128 7.31 42.43 13.92
C GLY A 128 8.28 42.49 12.74
N ASN A 129 9.36 41.70 12.87
CA ASN A 129 10.42 41.61 11.86
C ASN A 129 9.99 40.72 10.68
N LYS A 130 10.66 40.87 9.52
CA LYS A 130 10.40 40.05 8.32
C LYS A 130 10.30 38.53 8.58
N PRO A 131 11.19 37.88 9.36
CA PRO A 131 11.06 36.45 9.66
C PRO A 131 9.80 36.12 10.48
N GLU A 132 9.40 36.98 11.43
CA GLU A 132 8.18 36.76 12.21
C GLU A 132 6.91 36.87 11.35
N LEU A 133 6.89 37.82 10.41
CA LEU A 133 5.78 37.97 9.47
C LEU A 133 5.66 36.71 8.59
N ARG A 134 6.78 36.17 8.11
CA ARG A 134 6.81 34.92 7.35
C ARG A 134 6.34 33.73 8.18
N ALA A 135 6.84 33.58 9.41
CA ALA A 135 6.45 32.49 10.29
C ALA A 135 4.94 32.47 10.59
N ARG A 136 4.30 33.64 10.66
CA ARG A 136 2.83 33.74 10.82
C ARG A 136 2.07 33.47 9.53
N LEU A 137 2.56 33.97 8.39
CA LEU A 137 1.86 33.81 7.11
C LEU A 137 1.99 32.39 6.55
N MET A 138 3.15 31.76 6.74
CA MET A 138 3.48 30.45 6.16
C MET A 138 2.44 29.36 6.46
N PRO A 139 2.02 29.08 7.71
CA PRO A 139 1.03 28.03 7.99
C PRO A 139 -0.34 28.34 7.39
N VAL A 140 -0.71 29.63 7.24
CA VAL A 140 -1.98 30.02 6.65
C VAL A 140 -1.95 29.89 5.12
N ALA A 141 -0.86 30.33 4.50
CA ALA A 141 -0.67 30.25 3.06
C ALA A 141 -0.49 28.80 2.56
N THR A 142 0.05 27.90 3.39
CA THR A 142 0.25 26.50 3.04
C THR A 142 -0.89 25.58 3.52
N ALA A 143 -1.82 26.08 4.34
CA ALA A 143 -2.88 25.28 4.98
C ALA A 143 -3.62 24.36 3.99
N ASP A 144 -4.14 24.94 2.91
CA ASP A 144 -4.91 24.19 1.90
C ASP A 144 -4.07 23.10 1.22
N ALA A 145 -2.80 23.39 0.94
CA ALA A 145 -1.89 22.44 0.31
C ALA A 145 -1.47 21.31 1.27
N VAL A 146 -1.28 21.63 2.55
CA VAL A 146 -0.99 20.66 3.61
C VAL A 146 -2.20 19.75 3.84
N GLU A 147 -3.41 20.30 3.91
CA GLU A 147 -4.64 19.51 4.06
C GLU A 147 -4.83 18.55 2.87
N ALA A 148 -4.63 19.04 1.64
CA ALA A 148 -4.69 18.20 0.44
C ALA A 148 -3.65 17.06 0.48
N PHE A 149 -2.42 17.36 0.89
CA PHE A 149 -1.37 16.36 1.06
C PHE A 149 -1.75 15.30 2.11
N ASP A 150 -2.25 15.71 3.28
CA ASP A 150 -2.64 14.79 4.34
C ASP A 150 -3.85 13.94 3.95
N ALA A 151 -4.82 14.49 3.22
CA ALA A 151 -5.92 13.72 2.65
C ALA A 151 -5.40 12.65 1.67
N GLN A 152 -4.52 13.04 0.75
CA GLN A 152 -3.93 12.13 -0.24
C GLN A 152 -3.06 11.05 0.42
N ARG A 153 -2.36 11.39 1.51
CA ARG A 153 -1.58 10.45 2.31
C ARG A 153 -2.46 9.33 2.89
N GLN A 154 -3.68 9.63 3.37
CA GLN A 154 -4.61 8.60 3.82
C GLN A 154 -5.07 7.71 2.67
N VAL A 155 -5.27 8.27 1.48
CA VAL A 155 -5.56 7.49 0.27
C VAL A 155 -4.41 6.52 -0.04
N CYS A 156 -3.16 7.00 -0.04
CA CYS A 156 -1.98 6.15 -0.26
C CYS A 156 -1.88 5.02 0.77
N ARG A 157 -2.14 5.28 2.05
CA ARG A 157 -2.17 4.25 3.10
C ARG A 157 -3.21 3.17 2.82
N LYS A 158 -4.42 3.59 2.44
CA LYS A 158 -5.52 2.68 2.09
C LYS A 158 -5.19 1.84 0.86
N GLU A 159 -4.70 2.44 -0.21
CA GLU A 159 -4.34 1.70 -1.44
C GLU A 159 -3.17 0.75 -1.20
N ARG A 160 -2.15 1.15 -0.43
CA ARG A 160 -1.05 0.27 -0.01
C ARG A 160 -1.55 -0.92 0.81
N GLN A 161 -2.51 -0.70 1.73
CA GLN A 161 -3.15 -1.77 2.49
C GLN A 161 -3.96 -2.70 1.58
N ASN A 162 -4.70 -2.16 0.61
CA ASN A 162 -5.42 -2.98 -0.37
C ASN A 162 -4.47 -3.89 -1.13
N LEU A 163 -3.33 -3.37 -1.60
CA LEU A 163 -2.32 -4.17 -2.29
C LEU A 163 -1.79 -5.31 -1.41
N LEU A 164 -1.53 -5.04 -0.12
CA LEU A 164 -1.13 -6.08 0.83
C LEU A 164 -2.18 -7.18 0.97
N ILE A 165 -3.46 -6.81 1.10
CA ILE A 165 -4.58 -7.74 1.22
C ILE A 165 -4.72 -8.59 -0.05
N HIS A 166 -4.67 -7.96 -1.24
CA HIS A 166 -4.74 -8.68 -2.51
C HIS A 166 -3.59 -9.66 -2.68
N ARG A 167 -2.38 -9.29 -2.28
CA ARG A 167 -1.23 -10.21 -2.27
C ARG A 167 -1.44 -11.36 -1.27
N GLN A 168 -1.94 -11.11 -0.06
CA GLN A 168 -2.23 -12.18 0.89
C GLN A 168 -3.29 -13.16 0.36
N ALA A 169 -4.34 -12.64 -0.29
CA ALA A 169 -5.41 -13.45 -0.88
C ALA A 169 -4.90 -14.40 -1.97
N LEU A 170 -3.84 -14.01 -2.68
CA LEU A 170 -3.17 -14.82 -3.71
C LEU A 170 -2.12 -15.78 -3.14
N GLY A 171 -1.99 -15.86 -1.81
CA GLY A 171 -1.09 -16.82 -1.16
C GLY A 171 0.33 -16.32 -0.95
N PHE A 172 0.64 -15.04 -1.17
CA PHE A 172 1.94 -14.45 -0.82
C PHE A 172 2.07 -14.32 0.72
N LYS A 173 2.47 -15.41 1.39
CA LYS A 173 2.59 -15.47 2.85
C LYS A 173 3.93 -14.93 3.37
N THR A 174 5.03 -15.26 2.70
CA THR A 174 6.38 -14.83 3.09
C THR A 174 6.82 -13.60 2.30
N GLY A 175 7.53 -12.67 2.94
CA GLY A 175 8.11 -11.50 2.28
C GLY A 175 7.10 -10.47 1.73
N ASN A 176 5.79 -10.62 2.00
CA ASN A 176 4.77 -9.74 1.44
C ASN A 176 4.96 -8.27 1.86
N HIS A 177 5.09 -8.04 3.16
CA HIS A 177 5.31 -6.70 3.71
C HIS A 177 6.64 -6.11 3.22
N GLY A 178 7.70 -6.90 3.12
CA GLY A 178 9.00 -6.43 2.62
C GLY A 178 8.97 -6.01 1.16
N ALA A 179 8.25 -6.77 0.31
CA ALA A 179 8.07 -6.39 -1.09
C ALA A 179 7.30 -5.07 -1.21
N VAL A 180 6.19 -4.91 -0.50
CA VAL A 180 5.41 -3.66 -0.53
C VAL A 180 6.20 -2.51 0.08
N GLU A 181 6.92 -2.70 1.17
CA GLU A 181 7.75 -1.65 1.79
C GLU A 181 8.89 -1.19 0.87
N LYS A 182 9.48 -2.10 0.10
CA LYS A 182 10.55 -1.77 -0.85
C LYS A 182 10.07 -0.82 -1.96
N TYR A 183 8.88 -1.04 -2.52
CA TYR A 183 8.36 -0.24 -3.64
C TYR A 183 7.48 0.93 -3.18
N TYR A 184 6.80 0.78 -2.04
CA TYR A 184 5.89 1.75 -1.45
C TYR A 184 6.24 1.96 0.02
N PRO A 185 7.36 2.65 0.31
CA PRO A 185 7.86 2.80 1.65
C PRO A 185 6.89 3.64 2.49
N SER A 186 6.66 3.18 3.72
CA SER A 186 5.84 3.90 4.69
C SER A 186 6.46 5.23 5.13
N SER A 187 7.79 5.36 4.98
CA SER A 187 8.54 6.59 5.29
C SER A 187 8.15 7.79 4.42
N VAL A 188 7.73 7.55 3.18
CA VAL A 188 7.23 8.60 2.27
C VAL A 188 5.88 9.14 2.76
N LEU A 189 5.14 8.34 3.54
CA LEU A 189 3.85 8.70 4.12
C LEU A 189 4.00 9.33 5.51
N LYS A 190 5.08 10.08 5.77
CA LYS A 190 5.15 10.96 6.94
C LYS A 190 4.32 12.23 6.70
N PRO A 191 3.79 12.88 7.76
CA PRO A 191 3.14 14.19 7.62
C PRO A 191 4.14 15.22 7.05
N LEU A 192 3.62 16.28 6.42
CA LEU A 192 4.51 17.30 5.84
C LEU A 192 5.30 18.08 6.92
N GLY A 193 4.72 18.25 8.11
CA GLY A 193 5.38 18.91 9.25
C GLY A 193 6.71 18.26 9.62
N ASP A 194 6.75 16.92 9.67
CA ASP A 194 7.96 16.16 10.00
C ASP A 194 9.09 16.37 8.96
N PHE A 195 8.78 16.75 7.72
CA PHE A 195 9.80 17.04 6.69
C PHE A 195 10.30 18.48 6.71
N LEU A 196 9.59 19.39 7.38
CA LEU A 196 9.99 20.79 7.55
C LEU A 196 10.93 20.97 8.74
N GLU A 197 10.92 20.05 9.71
CA GLU A 197 11.81 20.03 10.87
C GLU A 197 13.19 19.44 10.55
N ASP A 198 13.30 18.54 9.56
CA ASP A 198 14.56 17.99 9.05
C ASP A 198 15.28 18.93 8.06
N ALA A 199 14.98 20.24 8.07
CA ALA A 199 15.87 21.20 7.42
C ALA A 199 17.24 20.99 8.07
N PRO A 200 18.33 20.79 7.30
CA PRO A 200 19.65 20.72 7.91
C PRO A 200 19.77 21.96 8.77
N GLU A 201 19.87 21.77 10.08
CA GLU A 201 20.48 22.79 10.93
C GLU A 201 21.75 23.15 10.15
N ASP A 202 21.88 24.42 9.79
CA ASP A 202 23.13 24.94 9.24
C ASP A 202 24.16 24.66 10.34
N ASP A 203 24.69 23.44 10.35
CA ASP A 203 25.74 22.99 11.24
C ASP A 203 26.91 23.88 10.86
N ASP A 204 27.10 24.85 11.73
CA ASP A 204 28.22 25.74 11.84
C ASP A 204 29.50 25.07 11.33
N GLU A 205 30.18 25.78 10.44
CA GLU A 205 31.63 25.70 10.28
C GLU A 205 32.16 24.29 9.98
N ALA A 206 32.24 23.96 8.69
CA ALA A 206 33.27 23.04 8.24
C ALA A 206 34.61 23.50 8.83
N PRO A 207 35.30 22.70 9.69
CA PRO A 207 36.65 23.05 10.04
C PRO A 207 37.43 23.07 8.73
N VAL A 208 38.03 24.22 8.43
CA VAL A 208 39.04 24.35 7.38
C VAL A 208 40.17 23.42 7.78
N THR A 209 40.09 22.15 7.35
CA THR A 209 41.24 21.24 7.40
C THR A 209 42.17 21.68 6.28
N THR A 210 42.98 22.70 6.57
CA THR A 210 44.32 22.78 6.00
C THR A 210 45.02 21.43 6.20
N GLU A 211 45.72 20.98 5.17
CA GLU A 211 46.56 19.78 5.08
C GLU A 211 45.89 18.44 4.73
N GLN A 212 45.40 18.34 3.49
CA GLN A 212 45.53 17.07 2.76
C GLN A 212 46.84 17.05 1.97
N SER A 213 47.82 16.46 2.63
CA SER A 213 49.07 15.92 2.09
C SER A 213 48.80 15.11 0.81
N TYR A 214 49.29 15.60 -0.33
CA TYR A 214 49.45 14.81 -1.55
C TYR A 214 50.49 13.71 -1.31
N LYS A 215 50.06 12.54 -0.83
CA LYS A 215 50.81 11.29 -0.97
C LYS A 215 50.37 10.60 -2.25
N GLY A 216 51.25 10.66 -3.25
CA GLY A 216 51.09 10.04 -4.55
C GLY A 216 50.71 8.56 -4.47
N LYS A 217 49.67 8.19 -5.18
CA LYS A 217 49.37 6.80 -5.52
C LYS A 217 49.90 6.53 -6.93
N ASN A 218 50.98 5.78 -6.94
CA ASN A 218 51.67 5.17 -8.05
C ASN A 218 50.69 4.27 -8.83
N TRP A 219 50.28 4.67 -10.03
CA TRP A 219 49.51 3.81 -10.94
C TRP A 219 50.48 2.86 -11.63
N GLY A 220 50.63 1.67 -11.05
CA GLY A 220 51.42 0.60 -11.62
C GLY A 220 50.88 0.15 -12.99
N GLY A 221 51.78 0.21 -13.97
CA GLY A 221 52.05 -0.90 -14.89
C GLY A 221 50.92 -1.37 -15.80
N PHE A 222 50.67 -0.63 -16.88
CA PHE A 222 50.18 -1.22 -18.13
C PHE A 222 51.38 -1.54 -19.02
N ARG A 223 51.72 -2.82 -19.14
CA ARG A 223 52.74 -3.34 -20.06
C ARG A 223 52.01 -3.83 -21.31
N PHE A 224 52.22 -3.15 -22.43
CA PHE A 224 51.88 -3.66 -23.76
C PHE A 224 52.87 -4.77 -24.13
N TYR A 225 52.35 -5.95 -24.46
CA TYR A 225 52.85 -6.85 -25.50
C TYR A 225 51.68 -7.65 -26.06
#